data_AF-A0A963UHU8-F1
#
_entry.id   AF-A0A963UHU8-F1
#
_cell.length_a   1.000
_cell.length_b   1.000
_cell.length_c   1.000
_cell.angle_alpha   90.00
_cell.angle_beta   90.00
_cell.angle_gamma   90.00
#
_symmetry.space_group_name_H-M   'P 1'
#
loop_
_entity.id
_entity.type
_entity.pdbx_description
1 polymer ?
#
loop_
_entity_poly.entity_id
_entity_poly.type
_entity_poly.pdbx_seq_one_letter_code
_entity_poly.pdbx_strand_id
1 'polypeptide(L)'
;MRAWRGPAILSFGFRPFFLGATIWVALAMALWIPALSGSLELPSQFDAASWHAHEFLFGYLSAVIAGFLLTAVPNWTGQLPIVGWPLGGLFVLWVGGRAGVLLSDGLPSLAVALVDLAMPVALTGFLAREIIVGKNWRNLIVLTMLGIFTISNAIFHWEAARGD
;
A
#
# COMPACT_ATOMS: atom_id res chain seq x y z
N MET A 1 -7.66 -21.10 13.71
CA MET A 1 -6.55 -20.29 13.14
C MET A 1 -5.51 -21.25 12.58
N ARG A 2 -5.04 -21.06 11.33
CA ARG A 2 -3.84 -21.80 10.87
C ARG A 2 -2.69 -21.42 11.81
N ALA A 3 -2.06 -22.40 12.44
CA ALA A 3 -0.96 -22.16 13.37
C ALA A 3 0.32 -21.80 12.59
N TRP A 4 0.46 -20.53 12.23
CA TRP A 4 1.73 -20.02 11.72
C TRP A 4 2.80 -20.14 12.81
N ARG A 5 3.90 -20.84 12.52
CA ARG A 5 5.03 -21.05 13.44
C ARG A 5 6.28 -20.22 13.09
N GLY A 6 6.20 -19.37 12.06
CA GLY A 6 7.31 -18.48 11.67
C GLY A 6 7.28 -17.14 12.40
N PRO A 7 7.91 -16.08 11.85
CA PRO A 7 7.99 -14.78 12.49
C PRO A 7 6.63 -14.23 12.93
N ALA A 8 6.57 -13.73 14.17
CA ALA A 8 5.34 -13.22 14.80
C ALA A 8 4.72 -12.04 14.05
N ILE A 9 5.53 -11.27 13.30
CA ILE A 9 5.07 -10.16 12.48
C ILE A 9 4.14 -10.62 11.35
N LEU A 10 4.23 -11.88 10.89
CA LEU A 10 3.41 -12.41 9.80
C LEU A 10 2.20 -13.22 10.28
N SER A 11 1.85 -13.16 11.57
CA SER A 11 0.74 -13.95 12.12
C SER A 11 -0.64 -13.31 11.90
N PHE A 12 -0.71 -12.00 11.67
CA PHE A 12 -1.95 -11.26 11.42
C PHE A 12 -1.70 -10.07 10.49
N GLY A 13 -2.65 -9.78 9.59
CA GLY A 13 -2.52 -8.73 8.60
C GLY A 13 -2.27 -7.33 9.18
N PHE A 14 -2.87 -6.99 10.31
CA PHE A 14 -2.63 -5.68 10.94
C PHE A 14 -1.19 -5.49 11.43
N ARG A 15 -0.47 -6.57 11.78
CA ARG A 15 0.86 -6.47 12.42
C ARG A 15 1.93 -5.84 11.53
N PRO A 16 2.23 -6.37 10.32
CA PRO A 16 3.25 -5.79 9.48
C PRO A 16 2.78 -4.45 8.92
N PHE A 17 1.50 -4.31 8.59
CA PHE A 17 0.99 -3.12 7.92
C PHE A 17 0.81 -1.92 8.86
N PHE A 18 0.29 -2.07 10.07
CA PHE A 18 0.22 -0.94 11.01
C PHE A 18 1.60 -0.53 11.49
N LEU A 19 2.50 -1.49 11.79
CA LEU A 19 3.87 -1.19 12.12
C LEU A 19 4.58 -0.47 10.97
N GLY A 20 4.44 -0.99 9.75
CA GLY A 20 5.00 -0.39 8.54
C GLY A 20 4.45 1.01 8.30
N ALA A 21 3.14 1.22 8.42
CA ALA A 21 2.51 2.54 8.29
C ALA A 21 3.11 3.54 9.28
N THR A 22 3.25 3.18 10.55
CA THR A 22 3.83 4.05 11.59
C THR A 22 5.29 4.37 11.32
N ILE A 23 6.10 3.38 10.94
CA ILE A 23 7.51 3.62 10.59
C ILE A 23 7.59 4.52 9.36
N TRP A 24 6.82 4.23 8.32
CA TRP A 24 6.88 4.97 7.07
C TRP A 24 6.43 6.41 7.20
N VAL A 25 5.33 6.70 7.90
CA VAL A 25 4.90 8.10 8.08
C VAL A 25 5.92 8.92 8.87
N ALA A 26 6.59 8.31 9.85
CA ALA A 26 7.66 8.96 10.59
C ALA A 26 8.87 9.26 9.70
N LEU A 27 9.30 8.29 8.89
CA LEU A 27 10.38 8.46 7.92
C LEU A 27 10.02 9.47 6.83
N ALA A 28 8.82 9.39 6.28
CA ALA A 28 8.33 10.29 5.25
C ALA A 28 8.32 11.74 5.74
N MET A 29 7.90 12.00 6.98
CA MET A 29 8.00 13.34 7.57
C MET A 29 9.44 13.79 7.80
N ALA A 30 10.31 12.89 8.26
CA ALA A 30 11.72 13.20 8.47
C ALA A 30 12.46 13.53 7.16
N LEU A 31 12.04 12.94 6.04
CA LEU A 31 12.56 13.23 4.70
C LEU A 31 11.90 14.48 4.09
N TRP A 32 10.60 14.64 4.27
CA TRP A 32 9.85 15.70 3.63
C TRP A 32 10.13 17.09 4.20
N ILE A 33 10.31 17.23 5.52
CA ILE A 33 10.57 18.55 6.13
C ILE A 33 11.85 19.20 5.55
N PRO A 34 13.00 18.51 5.50
CA PRO A 34 14.18 19.00 4.79
C PRO A 34 13.93 19.26 3.31
N ALA A 35 13.20 18.36 2.62
CA ALA A 35 12.89 18.52 1.21
C ALA A 35 12.07 19.78 0.90
N LEU A 36 11.05 20.06 1.71
CA LEU A 36 10.22 21.26 1.61
C LEU A 36 11.04 22.53 1.88
N SER A 37 11.99 22.48 2.81
CA SER A 37 12.87 23.61 3.12
C SER A 37 13.96 23.86 2.07
N GLY A 38 14.10 22.99 1.08
CA GLY A 38 15.17 23.04 0.07
C GLY A 38 16.54 22.60 0.59
N SER A 39 16.62 22.00 1.78
CA SER A 39 17.89 21.51 2.36
C SER A 39 18.23 20.07 1.95
N LEU A 40 17.28 19.37 1.32
CA LEU A 40 17.43 18.02 0.80
C LEU A 40 16.74 17.93 -0.55
N GLU A 41 17.39 17.36 -1.55
CA GLU A 41 16.73 16.92 -2.77
C GLU A 41 16.42 15.44 -2.64
N LEU A 42 15.14 15.07 -2.81
CA LEU A 42 14.76 13.66 -2.81
C LEU A 42 15.13 13.05 -4.18
N PRO A 43 15.68 11.83 -4.23
CA PRO A 43 15.99 11.13 -5.47
C PRO A 43 14.73 10.55 -6.14
N SER A 44 13.75 11.42 -6.37
CA SER A 44 12.40 11.12 -6.82
C SER A 44 12.04 11.99 -8.02
N GLN A 45 11.24 11.45 -8.94
CA GLN A 45 10.66 12.19 -10.07
C GLN A 45 9.60 13.20 -9.64
N PHE A 46 9.04 13.01 -8.43
CA PHE A 46 8.05 13.90 -7.84
C PHE A 46 8.73 15.07 -7.13
N ASP A 47 8.19 16.28 -7.28
CA ASP A 47 8.55 17.42 -6.44
C ASP A 47 8.18 17.16 -4.97
N ALA A 48 8.71 17.97 -4.05
CA ALA A 48 8.53 17.75 -2.62
C ALA A 48 7.05 17.75 -2.18
N ALA A 49 6.19 18.57 -2.78
CA ALA A 49 4.77 18.62 -2.41
C ALA A 49 4.02 17.39 -2.94
N SER A 50 4.22 17.04 -4.21
CA SER A 50 3.61 15.85 -4.82
C SER A 50 4.07 14.55 -4.17
N TRP A 51 5.36 14.45 -3.82
CA TRP A 51 5.91 13.30 -3.11
C TRP A 51 5.23 13.12 -1.75
N HIS A 52 5.07 14.19 -0.97
CA HIS A 52 4.37 14.13 0.31
C HIS A 52 2.90 13.72 0.16
N ALA A 53 2.19 14.34 -0.78
CA ALA A 53 0.80 13.99 -1.05
C ALA A 53 0.66 12.51 -1.41
N HIS A 54 1.54 11.99 -2.28
CA HIS A 54 1.57 10.58 -2.66
C HIS A 54 1.86 9.68 -1.47
N GLU A 55 2.90 9.99 -0.69
CA GLU A 55 3.34 9.13 0.40
C GLU A 55 2.34 9.06 1.55
N PHE A 56 1.59 10.12 1.80
CA PHE A 56 0.52 10.11 2.80
C PHE A 56 -0.74 9.41 2.31
N LEU A 57 -1.16 9.69 1.07
CA LEU A 57 -2.42 9.18 0.53
C LEU A 57 -2.28 7.74 0.02
N PHE A 58 -1.23 7.42 -0.72
CA PHE A 58 -1.04 6.12 -1.35
C PHE A 58 -0.04 5.23 -0.62
N GLY A 59 0.86 5.80 0.20
CA GLY A 59 1.81 5.03 1.00
C GLY A 59 1.30 4.65 2.37
N TYR A 60 1.18 5.63 3.24
CA TYR A 60 0.73 5.47 4.61
C TYR A 60 -0.70 4.92 4.66
N LEU A 61 -1.66 5.59 4.01
CA LEU A 61 -3.06 5.20 4.08
C LEU A 61 -3.31 3.83 3.43
N SER A 62 -2.59 3.44 2.37
CA SER A 62 -2.75 2.09 1.80
C SER A 62 -2.32 0.98 2.76
N ALA A 63 -1.27 1.19 3.55
CA ALA A 63 -0.87 0.27 4.61
C ALA A 63 -1.93 0.19 5.72
N VAL A 64 -2.50 1.32 6.14
CA VAL A 64 -3.59 1.34 7.12
C VAL A 64 -4.82 0.59 6.57
N ILE A 65 -5.20 0.84 5.33
CA ILE A 65 -6.30 0.12 4.65
C ILE A 65 -6.01 -1.39 4.61
N ALA A 66 -4.81 -1.80 4.21
CA ALA A 66 -4.43 -3.21 4.16
C ALA A 66 -4.50 -3.88 5.54
N GLY A 67 -3.93 -3.25 6.58
CA GLY A 67 -3.96 -3.79 7.94
C GLY A 67 -5.38 -3.95 8.49
N PHE A 68 -6.26 -2.99 8.21
CA PHE A 68 -7.67 -3.07 8.57
C PHE A 68 -8.39 -4.17 7.78
N LEU A 69 -8.32 -4.16 6.45
CA LEU A 69 -9.09 -5.06 5.59
C LEU A 69 -8.68 -6.52 5.72
N LEU A 70 -7.38 -6.81 5.87
CA LEU A 70 -6.88 -8.16 6.12
C LEU A 70 -7.34 -8.74 7.45
N THR A 71 -7.84 -7.89 8.36
CA THR A 71 -8.42 -8.31 9.63
C THR A 71 -9.96 -8.34 9.56
N ALA A 72 -10.56 -7.32 8.94
CA ALA A 72 -12.01 -7.16 8.90
C ALA A 72 -12.70 -8.12 7.93
N VAL A 73 -12.16 -8.31 6.72
CA VAL A 73 -12.79 -9.14 5.68
C VAL A 73 -12.95 -10.59 6.12
N PRO A 74 -11.92 -11.28 6.66
CA PRO A 74 -12.08 -12.64 7.18
C PRO A 74 -13.17 -12.74 8.27
N ASN A 75 -13.28 -11.73 9.14
CA ASN A 75 -14.32 -11.70 10.16
C ASN A 75 -15.73 -11.55 9.57
N TRP A 76 -15.87 -10.81 8.46
CA TRP A 76 -17.16 -10.65 7.78
C TRP A 76 -17.55 -11.86 6.93
N THR A 77 -16.59 -12.57 6.36
CA THR A 77 -16.82 -13.68 5.42
C THR A 77 -16.77 -15.05 6.09
N GLY A 78 -16.31 -15.12 7.35
CA GLY A 78 -16.06 -16.38 8.06
C GLY A 78 -14.88 -17.17 7.51
N GLN A 79 -14.11 -16.59 6.59
CA GLN A 79 -12.95 -17.23 5.98
C GLN A 79 -11.72 -17.14 6.89
N LEU A 80 -10.72 -17.96 6.59
CA LEU A 80 -9.47 -17.94 7.34
C LEU A 80 -8.63 -16.71 6.95
N PRO A 81 -8.07 -15.97 7.91
CA PRO A 81 -7.22 -14.83 7.61
C PRO A 81 -5.93 -15.26 6.89
N ILE A 82 -5.41 -14.37 6.05
CA ILE A 82 -4.12 -14.55 5.40
C ILE A 82 -3.02 -14.43 6.45
N VAL A 83 -2.14 -15.43 6.51
CA VAL A 83 -1.01 -15.52 7.44
C VAL A 83 0.23 -16.04 6.74
N GLY A 84 1.40 -15.76 7.30
CA GLY A 84 2.69 -16.27 6.83
C GLY A 84 3.18 -15.64 5.54
N TRP A 85 3.76 -16.44 4.64
CA TRP A 85 4.44 -15.94 3.44
C TRP A 85 3.57 -15.13 2.47
N PRO A 86 2.28 -15.46 2.21
CA PRO A 86 1.45 -14.60 1.37
C PRO A 86 1.26 -13.19 1.95
N LEU A 87 1.14 -13.07 3.28
CA LEU A 87 1.11 -11.77 3.95
C LEU A 87 2.46 -11.05 3.82
N GLY A 88 3.56 -11.78 3.95
CA GLY A 88 4.90 -11.24 3.71
C GLY A 88 5.07 -10.72 2.28
N GLY A 89 4.54 -11.42 1.28
CA GLY A 89 4.56 -10.98 -0.11
C GLY A 89 3.80 -9.66 -0.32
N LEU A 90 2.59 -9.54 0.24
CA LEU A 90 1.84 -8.28 0.20
C LEU A 90 2.61 -7.12 0.85
N PHE A 91 3.25 -7.39 1.98
CA PHE A 91 4.04 -6.38 2.68
C PHE A 91 5.29 -5.97 1.88
N VAL A 92 6.00 -6.92 1.26
CA VAL A 92 7.15 -6.65 0.39
C VAL A 92 6.74 -5.84 -0.84
N LEU A 93 5.58 -6.11 -1.44
CA LEU A 93 5.06 -5.30 -2.55
C LEU A 93 4.81 -3.85 -2.11
N TRP A 94 4.26 -3.65 -0.90
CA TRP A 94 4.06 -2.30 -0.36
C TRP A 94 5.40 -1.58 -0.12
N VAL A 95 6.37 -2.24 0.52
CA VAL A 95 7.72 -1.68 0.71
C VAL A 95 8.38 -1.36 -0.63
N GLY A 96 8.22 -2.24 -1.63
CA GLY A 96 8.70 -2.03 -2.99
C GLY A 96 8.13 -0.78 -3.63
N GLY A 97 6.83 -0.53 -3.49
CA GLY A 97 6.18 0.70 -3.94
C GLY A 97 6.79 1.95 -3.32
N ARG A 98 6.96 1.94 -1.99
CA ARG A 98 7.58 3.06 -1.26
C ARG A 98 9.02 3.33 -1.70
N ALA A 99 9.82 2.28 -1.83
CA ALA A 99 11.19 2.40 -2.33
C ALA A 99 11.20 2.89 -3.80
N GLY A 100 10.30 2.38 -4.63
CA GLY A 100 10.18 2.76 -6.04
C GLY A 100 9.83 4.23 -6.23
N VAL A 101 8.94 4.80 -5.39
CA VAL A 101 8.58 6.22 -5.44
C VAL A 101 9.71 7.09 -4.88
N LEU A 102 10.26 6.75 -3.71
CA LEU A 102 11.36 7.50 -3.09
C LEU A 102 12.64 7.53 -3.95
N LEU A 103 12.94 6.43 -4.64
CA LEU A 103 14.14 6.25 -5.48
C LEU A 103 13.77 6.25 -6.98
N SER A 104 12.72 6.99 -7.36
CA SER A 104 12.22 6.98 -8.73
C SER A 104 13.15 7.70 -9.71
N ASP A 105 14.08 8.54 -9.24
CA ASP A 105 15.00 9.24 -10.13
C ASP A 105 15.84 8.24 -10.97
N GLY A 106 15.91 8.49 -12.28
CA GLY A 106 16.55 7.59 -13.25
C GLY A 106 15.80 6.29 -13.58
N LEU A 107 14.65 6.00 -12.97
CA LEU A 107 13.82 4.82 -13.31
C LEU A 107 12.76 5.14 -14.38
N PRO A 108 12.32 4.18 -15.19
CA PRO A 108 11.17 4.39 -16.07
C PRO A 108 9.90 4.64 -15.25
N SER A 109 9.17 5.73 -15.53
CA SER A 109 7.95 6.11 -14.81
C SER A 109 6.91 4.99 -14.75
N LEU A 110 6.74 4.24 -15.85
CA LEU A 110 5.86 3.08 -15.91
C LEU A 110 6.30 1.97 -14.93
N ALA A 111 7.60 1.73 -14.76
CA ALA A 111 8.09 0.72 -13.83
C ALA A 111 7.79 1.11 -12.37
N VAL A 112 7.99 2.38 -12.02
CA VAL A 112 7.65 2.94 -10.70
C VAL A 112 6.16 2.76 -10.42
N ALA A 113 5.30 3.16 -11.36
CA ALA A 113 3.85 3.03 -11.24
C ALA A 113 3.40 1.57 -11.05
N LEU A 114 3.96 0.64 -11.84
CA LEU A 114 3.62 -0.79 -11.75
C LEU A 114 4.01 -1.39 -10.39
N VAL A 115 5.19 -1.06 -9.87
CA VAL A 115 5.64 -1.53 -8.56
C VAL A 115 4.76 -0.95 -7.45
N ASP A 116 4.42 0.33 -7.53
CA ASP A 116 3.60 1.01 -6.53
C ASP A 116 2.14 0.53 -6.50
N LEU A 117 1.57 0.23 -7.67
CA LEU A 117 0.22 -0.31 -7.81
C LEU A 117 0.13 -1.81 -7.47
N ALA A 118 1.25 -2.52 -7.40
CA ALA A 118 1.25 -3.98 -7.24
C ALA A 118 0.56 -4.43 -5.95
N MET A 119 0.82 -3.77 -4.82
CA MET A 119 0.18 -4.13 -3.55
C MET A 119 -1.34 -3.89 -3.54
N PRO A 120 -1.88 -2.69 -3.82
CA PRO A 120 -3.32 -2.48 -3.79
C PRO A 120 -4.09 -3.33 -4.82
N VAL A 121 -3.50 -3.61 -5.98
CA VAL A 121 -4.06 -4.57 -6.96
C VAL A 121 -4.10 -5.99 -6.40
N ALA A 122 -2.99 -6.48 -5.85
CA ALA A 122 -2.93 -7.81 -5.25
C ALA A 122 -3.91 -7.95 -4.07
N LEU A 123 -3.98 -6.94 -3.20
CA LEU A 123 -4.94 -6.87 -2.10
C LEU A 123 -6.38 -6.96 -2.62
N THR A 124 -6.72 -6.18 -3.65
CA THR A 124 -8.06 -6.22 -4.27
C THR A 124 -8.41 -7.63 -4.74
N GLY A 125 -7.49 -8.31 -5.42
CA GLY A 125 -7.69 -9.69 -5.87
C GLY A 125 -7.95 -10.67 -4.73
N PHE A 126 -7.18 -10.57 -3.63
CA PHE A 126 -7.41 -11.39 -2.44
C PHE A 126 -8.76 -11.11 -1.81
N LEU A 127 -9.10 -9.84 -1.55
CA LEU A 127 -10.36 -9.48 -0.90
C LEU A 127 -11.57 -9.83 -1.77
N ALA A 128 -11.47 -9.66 -3.10
CA ALA A 128 -12.52 -10.04 -4.03
C ALA A 128 -12.83 -11.53 -3.94
N ARG A 129 -11.81 -12.39 -3.92
CA ARG A 129 -11.96 -13.82 -3.73
C ARG A 129 -12.69 -14.13 -2.43
N GLU A 130 -12.25 -13.57 -1.31
CA GLU A 130 -12.82 -13.86 0.00
C GLU A 130 -14.29 -13.39 0.13
N ILE A 131 -14.61 -12.21 -0.42
CA ILE A 131 -15.97 -11.67 -0.38
C ILE A 131 -16.92 -12.48 -1.26
N ILE A 132 -16.50 -12.87 -2.47
CA ILE A 132 -17.31 -13.66 -3.40
C ILE A 132 -17.54 -15.07 -2.87
N VAL A 133 -16.49 -15.75 -2.39
CA VAL A 133 -16.59 -17.10 -1.80
C VAL A 133 -17.42 -17.07 -0.52
N GLY A 134 -17.24 -16.05 0.32
CA GLY A 134 -18.05 -15.82 1.52
C GLY A 134 -19.48 -15.32 1.24
N LYS A 135 -19.85 -15.09 -0.03
CA LYS A 135 -21.14 -14.52 -0.46
C LYS A 135 -21.54 -13.26 0.31
N ASN A 136 -20.56 -12.45 0.72
CA ASN A 136 -20.81 -11.24 1.51
C ASN A 136 -21.02 -10.01 0.61
N TRP A 137 -22.12 -10.03 -0.14
CA TRP A 137 -22.43 -9.01 -1.15
C TRP A 137 -22.52 -7.59 -0.59
N ARG A 138 -22.93 -7.45 0.67
CA ARG A 138 -23.02 -6.17 1.37
C ARG A 138 -21.67 -5.46 1.44
N ASN A 139 -20.57 -6.21 1.53
CA ASN A 139 -19.23 -5.65 1.68
C ASN A 139 -18.48 -5.48 0.35
N LEU A 140 -19.12 -5.71 -0.80
CA LEU A 140 -18.52 -5.38 -2.12
C LEU A 140 -18.16 -3.90 -2.25
N ILE A 141 -18.84 -3.02 -1.52
CA ILE A 141 -18.55 -1.58 -1.49
C ILE A 141 -17.08 -1.29 -1.13
N VAL A 142 -16.47 -2.13 -0.30
CA VAL A 142 -15.05 -2.01 0.07
C VAL A 142 -14.13 -2.24 -1.13
N LEU A 143 -14.47 -3.17 -2.03
CA LEU A 143 -13.72 -3.39 -3.27
C LEU A 143 -13.89 -2.20 -4.22
N THR A 144 -15.08 -1.60 -4.27
CA THR A 144 -15.30 -0.37 -5.04
C THR A 144 -14.43 0.75 -4.51
N MET A 145 -14.41 0.98 -3.19
CA MET A 145 -13.57 2.00 -2.56
C MET A 145 -12.07 1.76 -2.81
N LEU A 146 -11.60 0.51 -2.66
CA LEU A 146 -10.22 0.14 -2.93
C LEU A 146 -9.87 0.25 -4.42
N GLY A 147 -10.82 -0.05 -5.30
CA GLY A 147 -10.69 0.14 -6.75
C GLY A 147 -10.54 1.62 -7.11
N ILE A 148 -11.39 2.48 -6.57
CA ILE A 148 -11.27 3.95 -6.73
C ILE A 148 -9.91 4.42 -6.24
N PHE A 149 -9.50 4.01 -5.04
CA PHE A 149 -8.19 4.34 -4.48
C PHE A 149 -7.03 3.92 -5.40
N THR A 150 -7.08 2.71 -5.94
CA THR A 150 -6.06 2.18 -6.85
C THR A 150 -6.03 2.94 -8.17
N ILE A 151 -7.20 3.26 -8.73
CA ILE A 151 -7.32 4.05 -9.96
C ILE A 151 -6.82 5.48 -9.72
N SER A 152 -7.14 6.11 -8.59
CA SER A 152 -6.61 7.41 -8.22
C SER A 152 -5.10 7.41 -8.11
N ASN A 153 -4.49 6.35 -7.57
CA ASN A 153 -3.02 6.22 -7.56
C ASN A 153 -2.45 6.11 -8.98
N ALA A 154 -3.09 5.32 -9.85
CA ALA A 154 -2.66 5.20 -11.24
C ALA A 154 -2.76 6.53 -12.01
N ILE A 155 -3.82 7.32 -11.76
CA ILE A 155 -3.97 8.66 -12.31
C ILE A 155 -2.87 9.60 -11.78
N PHE A 156 -2.54 9.53 -10.49
CA PHE A 156 -1.48 10.33 -9.90
C PHE A 156 -0.11 10.07 -10.57
N HIS A 157 0.24 8.80 -10.79
CA HIS A 157 1.45 8.43 -11.53
C HIS A 157 1.42 8.92 -12.98
N TRP A 158 0.25 8.90 -13.60
CA TRP A 158 0.06 9.34 -14.98
C TRP A 158 0.21 10.86 -15.15
N GLU A 159 -0.32 11.64 -14.21
CA GLU A 159 -0.16 13.10 -14.15
C GLU A 159 1.31 13.46 -13.90
N ALA A 160 1.94 12.83 -12.91
CA ALA A 160 3.36 13.02 -12.62
C ALA A 160 4.27 12.70 -13.82
N ALA A 161 3.95 11.66 -14.59
CA ALA A 161 4.70 11.31 -15.80
C ALA A 161 4.55 12.32 -16.96
N ARG A 162 3.53 13.17 -16.92
CA ARG A 162 3.30 14.24 -17.91
C ARG A 162 3.91 15.58 -17.50
N GLY A 163 4.27 15.74 -16.22
CA GLY A 163 4.82 16.98 -15.67
C GLY A 163 3.75 18.04 -15.36
N ASP A 164 2.50 17.62 -15.18
CA ASP A 164 1.39 18.44 -14.67
C ASP A 164 1.34 18.36 -13.13
#